data_AF-K9QZC9-F1
#
_entry.id   AF-K9QZC9-F1
#
_cell.length_a   1.000
_cell.length_b   1.000
_cell.length_c   1.000
_cell.angle_alpha   90.00
_cell.angle_beta   90.00
_cell.angle_gamma   90.00
#
_symmetry.space_group_name_H-M   'P 1'
#
loop_
_entity.id
_entity.type
_entity.pdbx_description
1 polymer ?
#
loop_
_entity_poly.entity_id
_entity_poly.type
_entity_poly.pdbx_seq_one_letter_code
_entity_poly.pdbx_strand_id
1 'polypeptide(L)'
;MNLFSIGINRTASVVGVLGLSAIAFMGSVESAKAVDIGKGSDYLHTPAGFSFFEFPGIGRVDFVGLPVGIGNTDTIIERQADCIFVNGSCTIPIELTLLSMKSVNPVDVGGSLFDVFVGLTPNTNSTGTMTINHEFPDNDTPAPEGTFTSDFTVFFDAVFQPINNGQQFTVSDSATLINSGSFWSHEPPPGAVLVRGIVGDQAANCHDPISPLCARGNLRDFFPVRTSHGKPGGDHTTDIATVPEPTTMLGLGIGLGFSTFLRKKYSRQGKKQAVS
;
A
#
# COMPACT_ATOMS: atom_id res chain seq x y z
N MET A 1 -36.50 -38.66 76.84
CA MET A 1 -35.30 -39.52 76.75
C MET A 1 -34.08 -38.61 76.78
N ASN A 2 -33.18 -38.85 77.73
CA ASN A 2 -32.10 -37.96 78.12
C ASN A 2 -30.89 -38.00 77.17
N LEU A 3 -30.19 -36.86 77.16
CA LEU A 3 -28.81 -36.56 76.78
C LEU A 3 -27.80 -37.72 76.93
N PHE A 4 -26.77 -37.76 76.06
CA PHE A 4 -25.36 -37.52 76.46
C PHE A 4 -24.43 -37.40 75.23
N SER A 5 -23.49 -36.47 75.34
CA SER A 5 -22.35 -36.18 74.45
C SER A 5 -21.10 -36.96 74.90
N ILE A 6 -19.95 -36.68 74.26
CA ILE A 6 -18.55 -37.11 74.48
C ILE A 6 -18.13 -38.27 73.54
N GLY A 7 -17.01 -38.27 72.83
CA GLY A 7 -15.86 -37.37 72.77
C GLY A 7 -14.76 -37.96 71.85
N ILE A 8 -13.82 -37.10 71.47
CA ILE A 8 -12.75 -37.25 70.47
C ILE A 8 -11.58 -38.10 71.00
N ASN A 9 -10.87 -38.87 70.16
CA ASN A 9 -9.39 -38.79 69.99
C ASN A 9 -8.78 -39.68 68.88
N ARG A 10 -7.59 -39.23 68.46
CA ARG A 10 -6.81 -39.44 67.22
C ARG A 10 -5.92 -40.69 67.19
N THR A 11 -5.48 -41.11 65.98
CA THR A 11 -4.08 -41.42 65.51
C THR A 11 -4.10 -41.94 64.05
N ALA A 12 -3.55 -41.24 63.03
CA ALA A 12 -2.25 -41.47 62.31
C ALA A 12 -2.03 -42.91 61.79
N SER A 13 -1.55 -43.27 60.57
CA SER A 13 -0.75 -42.60 59.52
C SER A 13 -0.64 -43.49 58.24
N VAL A 14 -0.57 -42.85 57.04
CA VAL A 14 0.43 -43.02 55.93
C VAL A 14 0.32 -44.17 54.87
N VAL A 15 0.60 -43.77 53.60
CA VAL A 15 0.87 -44.50 52.30
C VAL A 15 -0.35 -45.06 51.56
N GLY A 16 -0.56 -44.96 50.23
CA GLY A 16 0.06 -44.36 49.04
C GLY A 16 -1.01 -44.47 47.91
N VAL A 17 -0.97 -43.80 46.76
CA VAL A 17 -0.03 -43.95 45.65
C VAL A 17 -0.37 -42.86 44.63
N LEU A 18 0.68 -42.39 43.99
CA LEU A 18 0.80 -41.37 42.95
C LEU A 18 0.05 -41.78 41.66
N GLY A 19 -0.47 -40.78 40.93
CA GLY A 19 -1.03 -40.95 39.59
C GLY A 19 -1.20 -39.64 38.84
N LEU A 20 -0.26 -38.71 38.98
CA LEU A 20 -0.17 -37.49 38.17
C LEU A 20 0.43 -37.86 36.80
N SER A 21 -0.40 -38.12 35.81
CA SER A 21 0.03 -38.21 34.41
C SER A 21 0.07 -36.82 33.81
N ALA A 22 1.12 -36.06 34.12
CA ALA A 22 1.48 -34.88 33.34
C ALA A 22 2.18 -35.36 32.06
N ILE A 23 1.41 -35.58 30.99
CA ILE A 23 1.98 -35.72 29.65
C ILE A 23 2.48 -34.34 29.26
N ALA A 24 3.75 -34.07 29.57
CA ALA A 24 4.46 -32.94 29.01
C ALA A 24 4.67 -33.21 27.51
N PHE A 25 3.78 -32.68 26.68
CA PHE A 25 4.07 -32.49 25.25
C PHE A 25 5.19 -31.44 25.14
N MET A 26 6.43 -31.88 25.31
CA MET A 26 7.60 -31.14 24.82
C MET A 26 7.67 -31.33 23.30
N GLY A 27 6.67 -30.80 22.59
CA GLY A 27 6.85 -30.50 21.18
C GLY A 27 7.83 -29.35 21.12
N SER A 28 9.07 -29.62 20.70
CA SER A 28 9.96 -28.57 20.23
C SER A 28 9.21 -27.83 19.13
N VAL A 29 8.76 -26.61 19.42
CA VAL A 29 8.29 -25.70 18.38
C VAL A 29 9.56 -25.36 17.60
N GLU A 30 9.81 -26.07 16.49
CA GLU A 30 10.76 -25.57 15.51
C GLU A 30 10.27 -24.17 15.16
N SER A 31 11.06 -23.15 15.49
CA SER A 31 10.78 -21.80 15.01
C SER A 31 10.76 -21.89 13.50
N ALA A 32 9.59 -21.74 12.90
CA ALA A 32 9.46 -21.66 11.46
C ALA A 32 10.45 -20.60 10.98
N LYS A 33 11.44 -21.03 10.20
CA LYS A 33 12.44 -20.11 9.67
C LYS A 33 11.71 -19.18 8.70
N ALA A 34 11.65 -17.89 9.02
CA ALA A 34 11.14 -16.88 8.11
C ALA A 34 11.88 -16.97 6.77
N VAL A 35 11.13 -16.89 5.67
CA VAL A 35 11.71 -16.87 4.32
C VAL A 35 12.01 -15.42 3.96
N ASP A 36 13.22 -15.15 3.47
CA ASP A 36 13.65 -13.79 3.16
C ASP A 36 12.79 -13.19 2.04
N ILE A 37 12.66 -11.86 2.01
CA ILE A 37 11.89 -11.15 1.00
C ILE A 37 12.86 -10.49 0.02
N GLY A 38 12.73 -10.78 -1.27
CA GLY A 38 13.52 -10.13 -2.31
C GLY A 38 13.12 -8.67 -2.48
N LYS A 39 14.07 -7.79 -2.81
CA LYS A 39 13.76 -6.42 -3.25
C LYS A 39 12.78 -6.42 -4.43
N GLY A 40 12.04 -5.35 -4.63
CA GLY A 40 11.02 -5.28 -5.69
C GLY A 40 10.16 -4.03 -5.60
N SER A 41 9.06 -4.01 -6.33
CA SER A 41 8.10 -2.90 -6.34
C SER A 41 6.74 -3.33 -5.80
N ASP A 42 6.03 -2.42 -5.15
CA ASP A 42 4.65 -2.60 -4.72
C ASP A 42 3.76 -1.72 -5.61
N TYR A 43 2.83 -2.34 -6.34
CA TYR A 43 1.91 -1.67 -7.26
C TYR A 43 0.59 -1.41 -6.56
N LEU A 44 0.27 -0.14 -6.34
CA LEU A 44 -0.78 0.28 -5.42
C LEU A 44 -1.81 1.19 -6.09
N HIS A 45 -3.04 1.11 -5.58
CA HIS A 45 -4.16 1.94 -5.95
C HIS A 45 -4.69 2.71 -4.75
N THR A 46 -4.97 4.00 -4.93
CA THR A 46 -5.55 4.89 -3.93
C THR A 46 -7.09 4.93 -4.07
N PRO A 47 -7.87 4.23 -3.24
CA PRO A 47 -9.33 4.25 -3.30
C PRO A 47 -9.92 5.62 -2.91
N ALA A 48 -11.06 5.96 -3.48
CA ALA A 48 -11.78 7.19 -3.14
C ALA A 48 -12.25 7.19 -1.68
N GLY A 49 -12.12 8.35 -1.02
CA GLY A 49 -12.68 8.61 0.32
C GLY A 49 -11.78 8.26 1.50
N PHE A 50 -10.56 7.79 1.26
CA PHE A 50 -9.62 7.39 2.32
C PHE A 50 -8.35 8.26 2.38
N SER A 51 -8.07 9.05 1.35
CA SER A 51 -6.84 9.85 1.27
C SER A 51 -7.16 11.34 1.25
N PHE A 52 -6.43 12.14 2.02
CA PHE A 52 -6.60 13.59 2.08
C PHE A 52 -5.31 14.31 2.47
N PHE A 53 -5.22 15.60 2.16
CA PHE A 53 -4.16 16.49 2.64
C PHE A 53 -4.74 17.85 3.05
N GLU A 54 -4.25 18.41 4.17
CA GLU A 54 -4.61 19.73 4.66
C GLU A 54 -3.61 20.77 4.15
N PHE A 55 -3.97 21.49 3.09
CA PHE A 55 -3.12 22.53 2.52
C PHE A 55 -3.17 23.81 3.37
N PRO A 56 -2.03 24.39 3.78
CA PRO A 56 -2.01 25.66 4.50
C PRO A 56 -2.74 26.78 3.74
N GLY A 57 -3.76 27.37 4.38
CA GLY A 57 -4.55 28.48 3.79
C GLY A 57 -5.61 28.06 2.76
N ILE A 58 -5.69 26.78 2.40
CA ILE A 58 -6.72 26.23 1.49
C ILE A 58 -7.65 25.27 2.26
N GLY A 59 -7.08 24.44 3.15
CA GLY A 59 -7.80 23.45 3.94
C GLY A 59 -7.73 22.04 3.34
N ARG A 60 -8.65 21.19 3.79
CA ARG A 60 -8.72 19.78 3.42
C ARG A 60 -9.05 19.58 1.95
N VAL A 61 -8.26 18.76 1.27
CA VAL A 61 -8.56 18.24 -0.06
C VAL A 61 -8.54 16.72 0.00
N ASP A 62 -9.67 16.10 -0.33
CA ASP A 62 -9.78 14.65 -0.46
C ASP A 62 -9.32 14.21 -1.85
N PHE A 63 -8.57 13.11 -1.91
CA PHE A 63 -7.95 12.60 -3.12
C PHE A 63 -8.42 11.18 -3.47
N VAL A 64 -8.32 10.87 -4.76
CA VAL A 64 -8.44 9.53 -5.34
C VAL A 64 -7.30 9.31 -6.31
N GLY A 65 -6.90 8.06 -6.50
CA GLY A 65 -5.92 7.68 -7.50
C GLY A 65 -6.31 8.13 -8.91
N LEU A 66 -5.31 8.57 -9.67
CA LEU A 66 -5.39 8.80 -11.11
C LEU A 66 -4.43 7.80 -11.78
N PRO A 67 -4.92 6.60 -12.16
CA PRO A 67 -4.06 5.54 -12.66
C PRO A 67 -3.26 5.95 -13.89
N VAL A 68 -1.94 5.77 -13.82
CA VAL A 68 -0.99 6.02 -14.92
C VAL A 68 -0.05 4.84 -15.14
N GLY A 69 -0.07 3.84 -14.24
CA GLY A 69 0.64 2.59 -14.37
C GLY A 69 -0.22 1.47 -14.96
N ILE A 70 0.27 0.25 -14.82
CA ILE A 70 -0.43 -0.98 -15.22
C ILE A 70 -1.63 -1.27 -14.30
N GLY A 71 -2.71 -1.85 -14.85
CA GLY A 71 -3.95 -2.02 -14.10
C GLY A 71 -4.55 -0.68 -13.68
N ASN A 72 -4.94 -0.55 -12.41
CA ASN A 72 -5.33 0.71 -11.79
C ASN A 72 -4.21 1.35 -10.94
N THR A 73 -2.94 1.02 -11.20
CA THR A 73 -1.81 1.55 -10.42
C THR A 73 -1.71 3.08 -10.54
N ASP A 74 -1.69 3.74 -9.38
CA ASP A 74 -1.45 5.17 -9.24
C ASP A 74 -0.32 5.51 -8.26
N THR A 75 0.14 4.52 -7.49
CA THR A 75 1.23 4.65 -6.52
C THR A 75 2.19 3.46 -6.68
N ILE A 76 3.50 3.71 -6.68
CA ILE A 76 4.53 2.65 -6.67
C ILE A 76 5.52 2.95 -5.55
N ILE A 77 5.76 1.94 -4.71
CA ILE A 77 6.80 1.96 -3.68
C ILE A 77 7.82 0.87 -4.01
N GLU A 78 9.09 1.24 -4.10
CA GLU A 78 10.20 0.34 -4.33
C GLU A 78 10.88 -0.04 -3.01
N ARG A 79 11.00 -1.34 -2.78
CA ARG A 79 11.85 -1.94 -1.75
C ARG A 79 13.28 -1.96 -2.30
N GLN A 80 14.18 -1.16 -1.72
CA GLN A 80 15.51 -0.87 -2.28
C GLN A 80 16.59 -1.92 -1.92
N ALA A 81 16.26 -2.89 -1.06
CA ALA A 81 17.14 -3.98 -0.66
C ALA A 81 16.35 -5.25 -0.34
N ASP A 82 17.03 -6.39 -0.41
CA ASP A 82 16.48 -7.64 0.10
C ASP A 82 16.32 -7.54 1.63
N CYS A 83 15.19 -8.04 2.12
CA CYS A 83 14.91 -8.18 3.54
C CYS A 83 15.38 -9.55 4.00
N ILE A 84 16.50 -9.57 4.72
CA ILE A 84 17.06 -10.77 5.33
C ILE A 84 16.58 -10.84 6.78
N PHE A 85 15.75 -11.83 7.12
CA PHE A 85 15.14 -11.92 8.44
C PHE A 85 16.16 -12.33 9.51
N VAL A 86 16.24 -11.54 10.58
CA VAL A 86 16.99 -11.86 11.80
C VAL A 86 16.00 -11.91 12.96
N ASN A 87 15.80 -13.08 13.55
CA ASN A 87 14.78 -13.31 14.58
C ASN A 87 13.35 -12.87 14.15
N GLY A 88 13.00 -13.11 12.88
CA GLY A 88 11.67 -12.80 12.35
C GLY A 88 11.42 -11.34 11.99
N SER A 89 12.45 -10.48 12.03
CA SER A 89 12.32 -9.07 11.62
C SER A 89 13.47 -8.62 10.71
N CYS A 90 13.20 -7.64 9.86
CA CYS A 90 14.20 -6.97 9.02
C CYS A 90 13.78 -5.49 8.81
N THR A 91 14.74 -4.62 8.48
CA THR A 91 14.47 -3.24 8.08
C THR A 91 15.19 -2.95 6.77
N ILE A 92 14.47 -2.39 5.80
CA ILE A 92 14.98 -2.08 4.46
C ILE A 92 14.68 -0.62 4.08
N PRO A 93 15.52 0.01 3.24
CA PRO A 93 15.19 1.27 2.61
C PRO A 93 14.06 1.11 1.58
N ILE A 94 13.21 2.12 1.47
CA ILE A 94 12.14 2.22 0.47
C ILE A 94 12.13 3.57 -0.23
N GLU A 95 11.59 3.61 -1.45
CA GLU A 95 11.40 4.85 -2.22
C GLU A 95 10.02 4.85 -2.90
N LEU A 96 9.27 5.95 -2.79
CA LEU A 96 8.04 6.15 -3.55
C LEU A 96 8.40 6.74 -4.92
N THR A 97 8.28 5.93 -5.97
CA THR A 97 8.74 6.29 -7.34
C THR A 97 7.60 6.66 -8.28
N LEU A 98 6.34 6.44 -7.85
CA LEU A 98 5.16 6.95 -8.53
C LEU A 98 4.12 7.43 -7.52
N LEU A 99 3.60 8.64 -7.75
CA LEU A 99 2.40 9.18 -7.12
C LEU A 99 1.57 9.88 -8.21
N SER A 100 0.30 9.53 -8.33
CA SER A 100 -0.61 10.19 -9.27
C SER A 100 -2.01 10.23 -8.70
N MET A 101 -2.43 11.37 -8.16
CA MET A 101 -3.75 11.53 -7.57
C MET A 101 -4.48 12.75 -8.14
N LYS A 102 -5.79 12.75 -8.00
CA LYS A 102 -6.65 13.91 -8.29
C LYS A 102 -7.64 14.17 -7.15
N SER A 103 -8.08 15.41 -7.00
CA SER A 103 -9.13 15.76 -6.05
C SER A 103 -10.43 15.03 -6.37
N VAL A 104 -11.15 14.60 -5.33
CA VAL A 104 -12.45 13.96 -5.47
C VAL A 104 -13.51 14.97 -5.96
N ASN A 105 -13.45 16.19 -5.42
CA ASN A 105 -14.31 17.31 -5.79
C ASN A 105 -13.45 18.52 -6.16
N PRO A 106 -13.99 19.47 -6.94
CA PRO A 106 -13.37 20.77 -7.12
C PRO A 106 -13.13 21.48 -5.78
N VAL A 107 -12.00 22.15 -5.65
CA VAL A 107 -11.59 22.91 -4.45
C VAL A 107 -11.82 24.40 -4.71
N ASP A 108 -12.53 25.07 -3.79
CA ASP A 108 -12.73 26.52 -3.83
C ASP A 108 -11.54 27.25 -3.21
N VAL A 109 -10.83 28.04 -4.02
CA VAL A 109 -9.73 28.90 -3.59
C VAL A 109 -10.07 30.34 -3.97
N GLY A 110 -10.56 31.10 -3.00
CA GLY A 110 -10.88 32.52 -3.19
C GLY A 110 -12.05 32.80 -4.14
N GLY A 111 -13.02 31.89 -4.26
CA GLY A 111 -14.19 32.00 -5.14
C GLY A 111 -14.00 31.37 -6.53
N SER A 112 -12.84 30.79 -6.79
CA SER A 112 -12.51 30.07 -8.02
C SER A 112 -12.39 28.57 -7.74
N LEU A 113 -12.89 27.73 -8.65
CA LEU A 113 -12.89 26.28 -8.48
C LEU A 113 -11.72 25.65 -9.23
N PHE A 114 -11.04 24.72 -8.59
CA PHE A 114 -9.88 24.02 -9.13
C PHE A 114 -10.02 22.50 -9.00
N ASP A 115 -9.64 21.77 -10.04
CA ASP A 115 -9.25 20.37 -9.91
C ASP A 115 -7.78 20.35 -9.43
N VAL A 116 -7.47 19.52 -8.44
CA VAL A 116 -6.12 19.42 -7.88
C VAL A 116 -5.50 18.10 -8.31
N PHE A 117 -4.32 18.16 -8.93
CA PHE A 117 -3.56 16.97 -9.33
C PHE A 117 -2.28 16.90 -8.50
N VAL A 118 -1.98 15.74 -7.94
CA VAL A 118 -0.80 15.53 -7.10
C VAL A 118 0.13 14.52 -7.76
N GLY A 119 1.40 14.88 -7.86
CA GLY A 119 2.48 13.97 -8.27
C GLY A 119 3.77 14.24 -7.51
N LEU A 120 4.76 13.38 -7.70
CA LEU A 120 6.08 13.56 -7.09
C LEU A 120 6.78 14.82 -7.61
N THR A 121 7.46 15.54 -6.71
CA THR A 121 8.33 16.66 -7.11
C THR A 121 9.52 16.11 -7.93
N PRO A 122 9.75 16.60 -9.16
CA PRO A 122 10.83 16.09 -10.01
C PRO A 122 12.22 16.24 -9.37
N ASN A 123 13.08 15.24 -9.59
CA ASN A 123 14.47 15.20 -9.09
C ASN A 123 14.62 15.26 -7.56
N THR A 124 13.55 15.00 -6.81
CA THR A 124 13.58 14.92 -5.35
C THR A 124 13.06 13.56 -4.92
N ASN A 125 13.95 12.72 -4.40
CA ASN A 125 13.59 11.34 -4.05
C ASN A 125 12.74 11.32 -2.77
N SER A 126 11.65 10.56 -2.80
CA SER A 126 10.76 10.36 -1.67
C SER A 126 11.11 9.06 -0.95
N THR A 127 12.06 9.13 -0.03
CA THR A 127 12.68 7.95 0.59
C THR A 127 12.30 7.76 2.05
N GLY A 128 12.46 6.53 2.55
CA GLY A 128 12.40 6.23 3.97
C GLY A 128 12.71 4.76 4.28
N THR A 129 12.10 4.21 5.32
CA THR A 129 12.34 2.84 5.76
C THR A 129 11.07 2.05 5.95
N MET A 130 11.19 0.73 5.83
CA MET A 130 10.15 -0.24 6.13
C MET A 130 10.73 -1.31 7.04
N THR A 131 10.04 -1.63 8.12
CA THR A 131 10.37 -2.77 8.99
C THR A 131 9.32 -3.84 8.78
N ILE A 132 9.75 -5.04 8.40
CA ILE A 132 8.88 -6.17 8.12
C ILE A 132 9.09 -7.21 9.22
N ASN A 133 7.98 -7.72 9.76
CA ASN A 133 7.94 -8.79 10.74
C ASN A 133 7.23 -10.00 10.15
N HIS A 134 7.82 -11.17 10.30
CA HIS A 134 7.27 -12.45 9.89
C HIS A 134 6.77 -13.19 11.13
N GLU A 135 5.46 -13.36 11.22
CA GLU A 135 4.77 -13.80 12.45
C GLU A 135 4.14 -15.18 12.30
N PHE A 136 3.72 -15.53 11.09
CA PHE A 136 3.06 -16.78 10.76
C PHE A 136 3.83 -17.53 9.68
N PRO A 137 3.85 -18.87 9.68
CA PRO A 137 4.44 -19.63 8.59
C PRO A 137 3.77 -19.32 7.25
N ASP A 138 4.59 -19.29 6.21
CA ASP A 138 4.15 -19.32 4.83
C ASP A 138 3.21 -20.51 4.61
N ASN A 139 2.05 -20.23 4.01
CA ASN A 139 0.98 -21.18 3.82
C ASN A 139 0.57 -21.33 2.33
N ASP A 140 1.33 -20.73 1.40
CA ASP A 140 1.02 -20.68 -0.04
C ASP A 140 -0.41 -20.14 -0.33
N THR A 141 -0.95 -19.25 0.51
CA THR A 141 -2.24 -18.58 0.29
C THR A 141 -2.13 -17.08 0.58
N PRO A 142 -3.03 -16.22 0.06
CA PRO A 142 -3.00 -14.78 0.33
C PRO A 142 -3.33 -14.37 1.78
N ALA A 143 -3.32 -15.30 2.73
CA ALA A 143 -3.50 -15.01 4.14
C ALA A 143 -2.26 -14.28 4.67
N PRO A 144 -2.39 -13.32 5.60
CA PRO A 144 -1.21 -12.62 6.11
C PRO A 144 -0.18 -13.52 6.80
N GLU A 145 1.09 -13.37 6.43
CA GLU A 145 2.24 -14.01 7.08
C GLU A 145 2.87 -13.13 8.17
N GLY A 146 2.53 -11.84 8.23
CA GLY A 146 2.98 -10.97 9.31
C GLY A 146 2.57 -9.51 9.15
N THR A 147 3.32 -8.64 9.81
CA THR A 147 3.08 -7.20 9.81
C THR A 147 4.27 -6.42 9.28
N PHE A 148 4.05 -5.19 8.84
CA PHE A 148 5.11 -4.25 8.56
C PHE A 148 4.75 -2.86 9.08
N THR A 149 5.76 -2.06 9.36
CA THR A 149 5.65 -0.62 9.59
C THR A 149 6.49 0.10 8.54
N SER A 150 6.15 1.34 8.22
CA SER A 150 7.00 2.17 7.37
C SER A 150 6.91 3.64 7.72
N ASP A 151 7.98 4.37 7.44
CA ASP A 151 8.06 5.81 7.53
C ASP A 151 8.85 6.34 6.34
N PHE A 152 8.30 7.32 5.61
CA PHE A 152 9.03 7.98 4.53
C PHE A 152 8.52 9.39 4.32
N THR A 153 9.37 10.25 3.76
CA THR A 153 8.99 11.62 3.39
C THR A 153 8.68 11.67 1.91
N VAL A 154 7.46 12.05 1.58
CA VAL A 154 7.00 12.31 0.21
C VAL A 154 7.18 13.77 -0.11
N PHE A 155 7.90 14.08 -1.18
CA PHE A 155 7.96 15.40 -1.77
C PHE A 155 7.03 15.43 -2.98
N PHE A 156 6.06 16.35 -2.98
CA PHE A 156 5.03 16.37 -4.00
C PHE A 156 4.71 17.78 -4.50
N ASP A 157 4.28 17.83 -5.74
CA ASP A 157 3.71 19.01 -6.39
C ASP A 157 2.20 18.81 -6.56
N ALA A 158 1.41 19.73 -6.00
CA ALA A 158 -0.03 19.82 -6.19
C ALA A 158 -0.34 20.93 -7.21
N VAL A 159 -0.81 20.55 -8.39
CA VAL A 159 -1.21 21.46 -9.47
C VAL A 159 -2.69 21.77 -9.35
N PHE A 160 -3.02 23.02 -9.07
CA PHE A 160 -4.39 23.53 -9.02
C PHE A 160 -4.78 24.02 -10.41
N GLN A 161 -5.53 23.19 -11.14
CA GLN A 161 -6.01 23.48 -12.49
C GLN A 161 -7.40 24.13 -12.42
N PRO A 162 -7.58 25.37 -12.90
CA PRO A 162 -8.86 26.07 -12.80
C PRO A 162 -9.91 25.40 -13.68
N ILE A 163 -11.10 25.19 -13.11
CA ILE A 163 -12.29 24.70 -13.84
C ILE A 163 -13.04 25.87 -14.47
N ASN A 164 -13.00 27.04 -13.81
CA ASN A 164 -13.66 28.26 -14.24
C ASN A 164 -12.65 29.41 -14.38
N ASN A 165 -13.07 30.62 -14.02
CA ASN A 165 -12.17 31.78 -13.96
C ASN A 165 -11.07 31.52 -12.92
N GLY A 166 -9.83 31.44 -13.36
CA GLY A 166 -8.68 31.26 -12.48
C GLY A 166 -7.39 31.13 -13.27
N GLN A 167 -6.26 31.37 -12.61
CA GLN A 167 -4.94 31.07 -13.15
C GLN A 167 -4.44 29.79 -12.47
N GLN A 168 -3.95 28.84 -13.26
CA GLN A 168 -3.30 27.66 -12.72
C GLN A 168 -2.10 28.05 -11.85
N PHE A 169 -1.96 27.36 -10.72
CA PHE A 169 -0.81 27.48 -9.85
C PHE A 169 -0.40 26.11 -9.29
N THR A 170 0.80 26.05 -8.73
CA THR A 170 1.36 24.83 -8.13
C THR A 170 1.75 25.13 -6.70
N VAL A 171 1.44 24.21 -5.80
CA VAL A 171 1.94 24.17 -4.42
C VAL A 171 2.89 22.98 -4.31
N SER A 172 4.14 23.22 -3.96
CA SER A 172 5.10 22.16 -3.64
C SER A 172 5.22 22.06 -2.13
N ASP A 173 5.12 20.84 -1.59
CA ASP A 173 5.21 20.58 -0.16
C ASP A 173 5.77 19.17 0.10
N SER A 174 5.86 18.79 1.37
CA SER A 174 6.26 17.46 1.78
C SER A 174 5.36 16.90 2.89
N ALA A 175 5.20 15.57 2.86
CA ALA A 175 4.46 14.84 3.88
C ALA A 175 5.27 13.64 4.36
N THR A 176 5.51 13.57 5.67
CA THR A 176 5.93 12.31 6.28
C THR A 176 4.73 11.38 6.37
N LEU A 177 4.81 10.26 5.68
CA LEU A 177 3.83 9.19 5.67
C LEU A 177 4.31 8.10 6.63
N ILE A 178 3.47 7.76 7.62
CA ILE A 178 3.79 6.77 8.65
C ILE A 178 2.70 5.70 8.68
N ASN A 179 3.09 4.46 8.43
CA ASN A 179 2.27 3.28 8.69
C ASN A 179 2.75 2.62 9.99
N SER A 180 1.86 2.53 10.98
CA SER A 180 2.17 1.97 12.30
C SER A 180 1.94 0.47 12.40
N GLY A 181 1.63 -0.21 11.30
CA GLY A 181 1.30 -1.64 11.30
C GLY A 181 0.26 -1.95 10.23
N SER A 182 0.67 -2.68 9.20
CA SER A 182 -0.21 -3.28 8.19
C SER A 182 0.17 -4.73 7.97
N PHE A 183 -0.81 -5.54 7.56
CA PHE A 183 -0.58 -6.93 7.20
C PHE A 183 0.10 -7.04 5.83
N TRP A 184 0.86 -8.10 5.61
CA TRP A 184 1.44 -8.46 4.31
C TRP A 184 1.38 -9.97 4.08
N SER A 185 1.50 -10.38 2.82
CA SER A 185 1.60 -11.79 2.43
C SER A 185 2.67 -12.07 1.36
N HIS A 186 3.17 -13.30 1.29
CA HIS A 186 4.01 -13.78 0.19
C HIS A 186 3.22 -14.02 -1.10
N GLU A 187 1.93 -14.32 -0.99
CA GLU A 187 1.07 -14.61 -2.13
C GLU A 187 0.24 -13.38 -2.53
N PRO A 188 0.12 -13.11 -3.85
CA PRO A 188 -0.72 -12.02 -4.32
C PRO A 188 -2.21 -12.32 -4.05
N PRO A 189 -3.02 -11.32 -3.66
CA PRO A 189 -4.47 -11.49 -3.63
C PRO A 189 -5.03 -11.67 -5.06
N PRO A 190 -6.24 -12.26 -5.19
CA PRO A 190 -6.88 -12.41 -6.49
C PRO A 190 -7.01 -11.09 -7.26
N GLY A 191 -6.64 -11.10 -8.54
CA GLY A 191 -6.73 -9.93 -9.42
C GLY A 191 -5.61 -8.90 -9.27
N ALA A 192 -4.64 -9.14 -8.38
CA ALA A 192 -3.47 -8.28 -8.23
C ALA A 192 -2.73 -8.06 -9.57
N VAL A 193 -2.23 -6.85 -9.74
CA VAL A 193 -1.25 -6.52 -10.77
C VAL A 193 0.04 -7.29 -10.48
N LEU A 194 0.49 -8.11 -11.43
CA LEU A 194 1.74 -8.86 -11.34
C LEU A 194 2.74 -8.36 -12.38
N VAL A 195 3.82 -7.73 -11.92
CA VAL A 195 5.02 -7.49 -12.71
C VAL A 195 6.01 -8.58 -12.44
N ARG A 196 6.21 -9.40 -13.47
CA ARG A 196 7.03 -10.59 -13.40
C ARG A 196 8.46 -10.26 -13.80
N GLY A 197 9.42 -10.74 -13.01
CA GLY A 197 10.84 -10.60 -13.29
C GLY A 197 11.64 -11.73 -12.67
N ILE A 198 12.95 -11.71 -12.89
CA ILE A 198 13.89 -12.59 -12.21
C ILE A 198 14.23 -12.01 -10.84
N VAL A 199 14.58 -12.84 -9.86
CA VAL A 199 15.07 -12.39 -8.54
C VAL A 199 16.10 -11.27 -8.68
N GLY A 200 15.86 -10.14 -8.01
CA GLY A 200 16.70 -8.94 -8.08
C GLY A 200 16.27 -7.90 -9.12
N ASP A 201 15.20 -8.14 -9.88
CA ASP A 201 14.56 -7.13 -10.73
C ASP A 201 13.77 -6.13 -9.87
N GLN A 202 14.19 -4.86 -9.87
CA GLN A 202 13.57 -3.83 -9.04
C GLN A 202 12.09 -3.59 -9.38
N ALA A 203 11.71 -3.75 -10.66
CA ALA A 203 10.34 -3.52 -11.10
C ALA A 203 9.42 -4.71 -10.76
N ALA A 204 9.96 -5.88 -10.43
CA ALA A 204 9.13 -7.04 -10.19
C ALA A 204 8.49 -7.01 -8.79
N ASN A 205 7.24 -7.46 -8.73
CA ASN A 205 6.57 -7.83 -7.49
C ASN A 205 6.26 -9.34 -7.44
N CYS A 206 6.65 -10.06 -8.48
CA CYS A 206 6.45 -11.49 -8.66
C CYS A 206 7.73 -12.07 -9.29
N HIS A 207 8.65 -12.57 -8.47
CA HIS A 207 9.97 -13.03 -8.91
C HIS A 207 9.98 -14.48 -9.42
N ASP A 208 8.91 -14.89 -10.11
CA ASP A 208 8.87 -16.12 -10.88
C ASP A 208 8.33 -15.82 -12.29
N PRO A 209 9.18 -15.89 -13.33
CA PRO A 209 8.75 -15.57 -14.69
C PRO A 209 7.80 -16.62 -15.28
N ILE A 210 7.67 -17.80 -14.67
CA ILE A 210 6.95 -18.96 -15.25
C ILE A 210 5.79 -19.41 -14.36
N SER A 211 5.93 -19.39 -13.03
CA SER A 211 4.92 -19.90 -12.10
C SER A 211 3.72 -18.97 -11.94
N PRO A 212 2.48 -19.49 -11.94
CA PRO A 212 1.32 -18.68 -11.61
C PRO A 212 1.33 -18.15 -10.17
N LEU A 213 2.08 -18.78 -9.24
CA LEU A 213 2.07 -18.46 -7.81
C LEU A 213 3.25 -17.59 -7.33
N CYS A 214 3.93 -16.88 -8.24
CA CYS A 214 5.10 -16.06 -7.92
C CYS A 214 6.25 -16.85 -7.24
N ALA A 215 7.28 -16.17 -6.72
CA ALA A 215 8.57 -16.76 -6.37
C ALA A 215 8.47 -17.95 -5.41
N ARG A 216 9.12 -19.07 -5.78
CA ARG A 216 9.31 -20.25 -4.94
C ARG A 216 10.81 -20.45 -4.73
N GLY A 217 11.34 -19.96 -3.62
CA GLY A 217 12.77 -20.01 -3.34
C GLY A 217 13.10 -19.44 -1.97
N ASN A 218 14.40 -19.22 -1.73
CA ASN A 218 14.88 -18.62 -0.47
C ASN A 218 14.54 -17.12 -0.36
N LEU A 219 14.22 -16.47 -1.48
CA LEU A 219 13.68 -15.12 -1.56
C LEU A 219 12.26 -15.22 -2.10
N ARG A 220 11.30 -14.77 -1.31
CA ARG A 220 9.87 -14.70 -1.65
C ARG A 220 9.47 -13.27 -1.99
N ASP A 221 8.27 -13.13 -2.52
CA ASP A 221 7.66 -11.85 -2.84
C ASP A 221 6.98 -11.23 -1.60
N PHE A 222 6.51 -10.00 -1.73
CA PHE A 222 5.81 -9.26 -0.67
C PHE A 222 4.64 -8.52 -1.28
N PHE A 223 3.47 -8.72 -0.69
CA PHE A 223 2.22 -8.11 -1.10
C PHE A 223 1.57 -7.47 0.14
N PRO A 224 1.57 -6.14 0.25
CA PRO A 224 0.93 -5.47 1.38
C PRO A 224 -0.59 -5.60 1.28
N VAL A 225 -1.26 -5.86 2.39
CA VAL A 225 -2.72 -5.67 2.48
C VAL A 225 -3.02 -4.17 2.45
N ARG A 226 -4.30 -3.77 2.43
CA ARG A 226 -4.72 -2.37 2.59
C ARG A 226 -3.85 -1.68 3.66
N THR A 227 -3.21 -0.59 3.24
CA THR A 227 -2.24 0.13 4.06
C THR A 227 -2.68 1.59 4.15
N SER A 228 -2.67 2.15 5.35
CA SER A 228 -2.89 3.57 5.60
C SER A 228 -1.62 4.16 6.20
N HIS A 229 -1.23 5.31 5.66
CA HIS A 229 -0.13 6.14 6.12
C HIS A 229 -0.69 7.48 6.59
N GLY A 230 -0.79 7.64 7.91
CA GLY A 230 -1.40 8.82 8.52
C GLY A 230 -0.39 9.70 9.26
N LYS A 231 -0.65 11.01 9.26
CA LYS A 231 -0.07 11.98 10.21
C LYS A 231 -1.07 13.11 10.50
N PRO A 232 -0.83 13.98 11.48
CA PRO A 232 -1.59 15.23 11.57
C PRO A 232 -1.51 16.01 10.26
N GLY A 233 -2.67 16.28 9.65
CA GLY A 233 -2.78 17.05 8.40
C GLY A 233 -2.76 16.24 7.10
N GLY A 234 -2.73 14.91 7.14
CA GLY A 234 -2.90 14.10 5.93
C GLY A 234 -2.94 12.61 6.17
N ASP A 235 -3.60 11.89 5.27
CA ASP A 235 -3.67 10.44 5.24
C ASP A 235 -3.57 9.97 3.78
N HIS A 236 -2.83 8.89 3.56
CA HIS A 236 -2.76 8.20 2.29
C HIS A 236 -3.05 6.73 2.51
N THR A 237 -4.20 6.28 2.02
CA THR A 237 -4.59 4.88 2.06
C THR A 237 -4.47 4.28 0.67
N THR A 238 -3.88 3.09 0.60
CA THR A 238 -3.68 2.32 -0.63
C THR A 238 -4.13 0.87 -0.48
N ASP A 239 -4.67 0.31 -1.56
CA ASP A 239 -4.88 -1.12 -1.78
C ASP A 239 -3.89 -1.64 -2.82
N ILE A 240 -3.72 -2.96 -2.92
CA ILE A 240 -3.02 -3.56 -4.06
C ILE A 240 -3.75 -3.20 -5.35
N ALA A 241 -2.99 -2.74 -6.34
CA ALA A 241 -3.52 -2.47 -7.67
C ALA A 241 -4.04 -3.77 -8.31
N THR A 242 -5.16 -3.68 -9.01
CA THR A 242 -5.79 -4.78 -9.72
C THR A 242 -5.87 -4.51 -11.22
N VAL A 243 -5.93 -5.59 -12.00
CA VAL A 243 -6.24 -5.50 -13.42
C VAL A 243 -7.77 -5.50 -13.55
N PRO A 244 -8.41 -4.45 -14.11
CA PRO A 244 -9.84 -4.46 -14.34
C PRO A 244 -10.25 -5.67 -15.18
N GLU A 245 -11.32 -6.36 -14.80
CA GLU A 245 -11.79 -7.48 -15.60
C GLU A 245 -12.15 -7.02 -17.04
N PRO A 246 -11.93 -7.85 -18.07
CA PRO A 246 -12.10 -7.46 -19.48
C PRO A 246 -13.48 -6.88 -19.81
N THR A 247 -14.51 -7.23 -19.04
CA THR A 247 -15.89 -6.72 -19.19
C THR A 247 -16.03 -5.25 -18.79
N THR A 248 -15.19 -4.75 -17.88
CA THR A 248 -15.15 -3.33 -17.51
C THR A 248 -14.58 -2.46 -18.64
N MET A 249 -13.66 -2.99 -19.46
CA MET A 249 -13.12 -2.26 -20.61
C MET A 249 -14.14 -2.04 -21.73
N LEU A 250 -15.08 -2.98 -21.93
CA LEU A 250 -16.17 -2.83 -22.91
C LEU A 250 -17.15 -1.71 -22.54
N GLY A 251 -17.30 -1.38 -21.25
CA GLY A 251 -18.17 -0.29 -20.78
C GLY A 251 -17.58 1.11 -20.97
N LEU A 252 -16.25 1.25 -21.01
CA LEU A 252 -15.56 2.54 -21.18
C LEU A 252 -15.37 2.95 -22.65
N GLY A 253 -15.64 2.05 -23.60
CA GLY A 253 -15.56 2.30 -25.05
C GLY A 253 -16.57 3.31 -25.62
N ILE A 254 -17.48 3.85 -24.80
CA ILE A 254 -18.48 4.86 -25.22
C ILE A 254 -18.03 6.30 -24.86
N GLY A 255 -16.95 6.47 -24.09
CA GLY A 255 -16.55 7.78 -23.52
C GLY A 255 -15.47 8.59 -24.25
N LEU A 256 -14.79 8.06 -25.27
CA LEU A 256 -13.65 8.73 -25.92
C LEU A 256 -13.96 9.36 -27.30
N GLY A 257 -15.21 9.78 -27.52
CA GLY A 257 -15.71 10.28 -28.80
C GLY A 257 -15.78 11.80 -29.00
N PHE A 258 -15.07 12.65 -28.24
CA PHE A 258 -15.28 14.12 -28.32
C PHE A 258 -14.07 15.03 -28.56
N SER A 259 -12.84 14.53 -28.71
CA SER A 259 -11.65 15.41 -28.81
C SER A 259 -11.10 15.68 -30.21
N THR A 260 -11.71 15.21 -31.31
CA THR A 260 -11.11 15.34 -32.65
C THR A 260 -11.79 16.30 -33.66
N PHE A 261 -12.81 17.08 -33.29
CA PHE A 261 -13.51 17.94 -34.27
C PHE A 261 -13.39 19.47 -34.14
N LEU A 262 -12.56 20.04 -33.27
CA LEU A 262 -12.43 21.51 -33.13
C LEU A 262 -11.03 22.07 -33.40
N ARG A 263 -10.36 21.61 -34.46
CA ARG A 263 -9.13 22.28 -34.92
C ARG A 263 -8.96 22.31 -36.45
N LYS A 264 -9.95 22.88 -37.16
CA LYS A 264 -9.72 23.27 -38.57
C LYS A 264 -10.61 24.41 -39.07
N LYS A 265 -10.52 25.60 -38.45
CA LYS A 265 -11.01 26.81 -39.14
C LYS A 265 -10.48 28.16 -38.63
N TYR A 266 -9.20 28.32 -38.33
CA TYR A 266 -8.60 29.65 -38.15
C TYR A 266 -7.13 29.66 -38.59
N SER A 267 -6.90 29.67 -39.91
CA SER A 267 -5.63 30.09 -40.52
C SER A 267 -5.81 30.13 -42.03
N ARG A 268 -6.54 31.13 -42.53
CA ARG A 268 -6.51 31.52 -43.96
C ARG A 268 -7.11 32.93 -44.18
N GLN A 269 -6.69 33.91 -43.38
CA GLN A 269 -6.79 35.32 -43.75
C GLN A 269 -5.58 36.04 -43.16
N GLY A 270 -4.62 36.38 -44.02
CA GLY A 270 -3.40 37.06 -43.60
C GLY A 270 -2.19 36.67 -44.46
N LYS A 271 -2.29 36.84 -45.78
CA LYS A 271 -1.14 36.99 -46.69
C LYS A 271 -1.63 37.25 -48.11
N LYS A 272 -2.05 38.48 -48.38
CA LYS A 272 -1.97 39.12 -49.70
C LYS A 272 -2.02 40.64 -49.52
N GLN A 273 -0.87 41.27 -49.37
CA GLN A 273 -0.59 42.62 -49.86
C GLN A 273 0.92 42.86 -49.78
N ALA A 274 1.57 42.72 -50.94
CA ALA A 274 2.80 43.38 -51.38
C ALA A 274 3.25 42.64 -52.66
N VAL A 275 3.17 43.31 -53.81
CA VAL A 275 4.17 43.36 -54.90
C VAL A 275 3.53 44.08 -56.10
N SER A 276 4.25 45.12 -56.54
CA SER A 276 4.11 46.02 -57.71
C SER A 276 2.93 46.99 -57.73
#